data_AF-A0A0H5CGF2-F1
#
_entry.id   AF-A0A0H5CGF2-F1
#
_cell.length_a   1.000
_cell.length_b   1.000
_cell.length_c   1.000
_cell.angle_alpha   90.00
_cell.angle_beta   90.00
_cell.angle_gamma   90.00
#
_symmetry.space_group_name_H-M   'P 1'
#
loop_
_entity.id
_entity.type
_entity.pdbx_description
1 polymer ?
#
loop_
_entity_poly.entity_id
_entity_poly.type
_entity_poly.pdbx_seq_one_letter_code
_entity_poly.pdbx_strand_id
1 'polypeptide(L)'
;MFMVATTAMVSFGMLSPTASAEPAAYAYPVRPGTAGWAALTTHQDMRRVTQLPADVVKRMPTNALVSTVLDYPLFLDALAYNDVQVGFEKVATGFNGLQELLRRPDSGSALLRRYQAFDAAIPAGSSELAAGNRTYDVWKLEMLLAQPQILRTLPGDKADTLLKAGLAKDRVKRSHANVYGKAGLEPTAVMMGRALAEREGWDWRSSTLLRTASPEGEVEADQVAELVRRHFAEPGVAHPISTLGTLDHGGTVYTPKGTAVAVTVTTYELSAAQINSLNQYVASNYPNATRETNASRRYNCHSYAWYSASTSNTYWMDTPNDDKYWNDGSYKLWHPPYVWFANMKASWKSDDHSGINDGTSSYIRSKWGQLPRMRHYYNYTPYDDTSISYYFR
;
A
#
# COMPACT_ATOMS: atom_id res chain seq x y z
N MET A 1 -21.05 84.67 0.40
CA MET A 1 -20.64 84.13 -0.92
C MET A 1 -19.51 83.13 -0.65
N PHE A 2 -19.78 81.87 -0.98
CA PHE A 2 -19.02 80.66 -0.62
C PHE A 2 -17.65 80.59 -1.30
N MET A 3 -16.65 80.01 -0.61
CA MET A 3 -16.07 78.70 -0.97
C MET A 3 -14.96 78.30 0.01
N VAL A 4 -15.19 77.18 0.72
CA VAL A 4 -14.18 76.41 1.43
C VAL A 4 -13.68 75.34 0.47
N ALA A 5 -12.37 75.28 0.21
CA ALA A 5 -11.77 74.26 -0.62
C ALA A 5 -11.44 73.02 0.22
N THR A 6 -12.21 71.95 0.00
CA THR A 6 -11.97 70.61 0.57
C THR A 6 -11.01 69.84 -0.34
N THR A 7 -9.82 69.54 0.15
CA THR A 7 -8.86 68.65 -0.53
C THR A 7 -9.31 67.21 -0.37
N ALA A 8 -9.76 66.57 -1.46
CA ALA A 8 -10.09 65.15 -1.47
C ALA A 8 -8.80 64.32 -1.60
N MET A 9 -8.46 63.54 -0.56
CA MET A 9 -7.49 62.45 -0.68
C MET A 9 -8.15 61.30 -1.45
N VAL A 10 -7.59 60.97 -2.62
CA VAL A 10 -7.93 59.74 -3.35
C VAL A 10 -7.14 58.60 -2.73
N SER A 11 -7.81 57.80 -1.89
CA SER A 11 -7.26 56.54 -1.40
C SER A 11 -7.29 55.52 -2.54
N PHE A 12 -6.11 55.18 -3.09
CA PHE A 12 -5.97 53.99 -3.92
C PHE A 12 -6.17 52.75 -3.03
N GLY A 13 -7.38 52.18 -3.08
CA GLY A 13 -7.62 50.85 -2.53
C GLY A 13 -6.77 49.85 -3.30
N MET A 14 -5.72 49.33 -2.65
CA MET A 14 -5.04 48.14 -3.17
C MET A 14 -6.05 47.00 -3.17
N LEU A 15 -6.51 46.60 -4.36
CA LEU A 15 -7.18 45.33 -4.56
C LEU A 15 -6.27 44.25 -4.00
N SER A 16 -6.68 43.63 -2.90
CA SER A 16 -6.05 42.40 -2.43
C SER A 16 -6.06 41.41 -3.59
N PRO A 17 -4.92 40.78 -3.94
CA PRO A 17 -4.94 39.73 -4.93
C PRO A 17 -5.88 38.65 -4.39
N THR A 18 -6.97 38.40 -5.12
CA THR A 18 -7.83 37.24 -4.89
C THR A 18 -6.92 36.03 -4.78
N ALA A 19 -6.96 35.34 -3.65
CA ALA A 19 -6.22 34.10 -3.45
C ALA A 19 -6.50 33.20 -4.65
N SER A 20 -5.49 33.01 -5.51
CA SER A 20 -5.56 32.05 -6.61
C SER A 20 -6.02 30.74 -5.99
N ALA A 21 -7.17 30.21 -6.44
CA ALA A 21 -7.57 28.87 -6.07
C ALA A 21 -6.37 27.96 -6.35
N GLU A 22 -5.96 27.15 -5.36
CA GLU A 22 -4.91 26.17 -5.61
C GLU A 22 -5.34 25.32 -6.80
N PRO A 23 -4.45 25.08 -7.78
CA PRO A 23 -4.80 24.26 -8.93
C PRO A 23 -5.30 22.90 -8.46
N ALA A 24 -6.43 22.46 -9.02
CA ALA A 24 -7.12 21.27 -8.58
C ALA A 24 -6.33 19.98 -8.92
N ALA A 25 -6.58 18.93 -8.15
CA ALA A 25 -6.14 17.58 -8.46
C ALA A 25 -6.66 17.11 -9.83
N TYR A 26 -5.95 16.20 -10.47
CA TYR A 26 -6.39 15.62 -11.74
C TYR A 26 -7.60 14.71 -11.52
N ALA A 27 -8.71 15.06 -12.17
CA ALA A 27 -9.90 14.22 -12.18
C ALA A 27 -9.78 13.12 -13.25
N TYR A 28 -9.49 11.88 -12.83
CA TYR A 28 -9.40 10.73 -13.73
C TYR A 28 -10.70 10.56 -14.54
N PRO A 29 -10.66 10.65 -15.89
CA PRO A 29 -11.87 10.55 -16.72
C PRO A 29 -12.50 9.16 -16.67
N VAL A 30 -11.66 8.12 -16.62
CA VAL A 30 -12.05 6.72 -16.47
C VAL A 30 -11.55 6.24 -15.12
N ARG A 31 -12.50 5.88 -14.24
CA ARG A 31 -12.24 5.52 -12.84
C ARG A 31 -13.32 4.56 -12.32
N PRO A 32 -13.11 3.85 -11.19
CA PRO A 32 -14.13 3.02 -10.56
C PRO A 32 -15.50 3.70 -10.51
N GLY A 33 -16.56 2.95 -10.87
CA GLY A 33 -17.94 3.45 -10.96
C GLY A 33 -18.33 4.11 -12.30
N THR A 34 -17.39 4.37 -13.21
CA THR A 34 -17.72 4.82 -14.58
C THR A 34 -17.96 3.65 -15.53
N ALA A 35 -18.80 3.85 -16.55
CA ALA A 35 -19.03 2.84 -17.59
C ALA A 35 -17.74 2.44 -18.32
N GLY A 36 -16.86 3.43 -18.58
CA GLY A 36 -15.55 3.17 -19.20
C GLY A 36 -14.66 2.25 -18.36
N TRP A 37 -14.74 2.34 -17.03
CA TRP A 37 -13.97 1.46 -16.14
C TRP A 37 -14.50 0.03 -16.09
N ALA A 38 -15.82 -0.12 -16.03
CA ALA A 38 -16.46 -1.44 -16.04
C ALA A 38 -16.19 -2.24 -17.34
N ALA A 39 -15.94 -1.53 -18.45
CA ALA A 39 -15.61 -2.12 -19.75
C ALA A 39 -14.15 -2.62 -19.87
N LEU A 40 -13.27 -2.31 -18.91
CA LEU A 40 -11.87 -2.74 -18.96
C LEU A 40 -11.76 -4.23 -18.63
N THR A 41 -11.04 -4.97 -19.45
CA THR A 41 -10.90 -6.44 -19.31
C THR A 41 -9.51 -6.89 -18.88
N THR A 42 -8.54 -5.97 -18.77
CA THR A 42 -7.18 -6.26 -18.31
C THR A 42 -6.71 -5.22 -17.29
N HIS A 43 -5.81 -5.61 -16.38
CA HIS A 43 -5.18 -4.65 -15.47
C HIS A 43 -4.28 -3.66 -16.23
N GLN A 44 -3.66 -4.08 -17.34
CA GLN A 44 -2.89 -3.18 -18.21
C GLN A 44 -3.74 -2.03 -18.75
N ASP A 45 -4.99 -2.28 -19.13
CA ASP A 45 -5.89 -1.23 -19.61
C ASP A 45 -6.31 -0.27 -18.49
N MET A 46 -6.50 -0.76 -17.26
CA MET A 46 -6.71 0.10 -16.08
C MET A 46 -5.52 1.04 -15.85
N ARG A 47 -4.30 0.52 -15.93
CA ARG A 47 -3.08 1.36 -15.80
C ARG A 47 -2.98 2.37 -16.93
N ARG A 48 -3.40 2.01 -18.16
CA ARG A 48 -3.33 2.88 -19.33
C ARG A 48 -4.26 4.08 -19.19
N VAL A 49 -5.51 3.87 -18.79
CA VAL A 49 -6.51 4.95 -18.67
C VAL A 49 -6.29 5.85 -17.45
N THR A 50 -5.45 5.43 -16.51
CA THR A 50 -5.10 6.18 -15.30
C THR A 50 -3.76 6.91 -15.40
N GLN A 51 -3.05 6.84 -16.55
CA GLN A 51 -1.89 7.70 -16.76
C GLN A 51 -2.30 9.17 -16.88
N LEU A 52 -1.47 10.06 -16.33
CA LEU A 52 -1.60 11.49 -16.52
C LEU A 52 -1.04 11.91 -17.90
N PRO A 53 -1.64 12.88 -18.61
CA PRO A 53 -1.00 13.47 -19.79
C PRO A 53 0.38 14.03 -19.44
N ALA A 54 1.38 13.82 -20.31
CA ALA A 54 2.79 14.11 -20.03
C ALA A 54 3.07 15.60 -19.72
N ASP A 55 2.27 16.49 -20.30
CA ASP A 55 2.34 17.93 -20.11
C ASP A 55 1.62 18.38 -18.83
N VAL A 56 0.51 17.72 -18.47
CA VAL A 56 -0.23 17.93 -17.22
C VAL A 56 0.64 17.55 -16.02
N VAL A 57 1.20 16.33 -16.00
CA VAL A 57 1.99 15.83 -14.86
C VAL A 57 3.22 16.69 -14.56
N LYS A 58 3.88 17.24 -15.58
CA LYS A 58 5.07 18.09 -15.42
C LYS A 58 4.75 19.50 -14.92
N ARG A 59 3.61 20.08 -15.31
CA ARG A 59 3.26 21.47 -14.97
C ARG A 59 2.40 21.61 -13.72
N MET A 60 1.73 20.53 -13.31
CA MET A 60 0.88 20.53 -12.12
C MET A 60 1.69 20.86 -10.86
N PRO A 61 1.27 21.80 -10.00
CA PRO A 61 1.97 22.09 -8.74
C PRO A 61 2.00 20.89 -7.79
N THR A 62 3.02 20.82 -6.92
CA THR A 62 3.27 19.63 -6.10
C THR A 62 2.12 19.30 -5.14
N ASN A 63 1.44 20.29 -4.56
CA ASN A 63 0.25 20.03 -3.73
C ASN A 63 -0.87 19.35 -4.54
N ALA A 64 -1.10 19.79 -5.79
CA ALA A 64 -2.09 19.19 -6.68
C ALA A 64 -1.67 17.78 -7.14
N LEU A 65 -0.37 17.55 -7.37
CA LEU A 65 0.16 16.23 -7.69
C LEU A 65 0.04 15.27 -6.50
N VAL A 66 0.30 15.72 -5.27
CA VAL A 66 0.08 14.92 -4.05
C VAL A 66 -1.37 14.45 -3.99
N SER A 67 -2.35 15.35 -4.13
CA SER A 67 -3.76 14.96 -4.15
C SER A 67 -4.08 13.99 -5.29
N THR A 68 -3.57 14.26 -6.49
CA THR A 68 -3.73 13.38 -7.66
C THR A 68 -3.21 11.96 -7.42
N VAL A 69 -2.05 11.84 -6.75
CA VAL A 69 -1.45 10.54 -6.41
C VAL A 69 -2.25 9.84 -5.32
N LEU A 70 -2.73 10.55 -4.29
CA LEU A 70 -3.56 9.98 -3.22
C LEU A 70 -4.93 9.49 -3.74
N ASP A 71 -5.41 10.10 -4.82
CA ASP A 71 -6.65 9.76 -5.53
C ASP A 71 -6.42 8.73 -6.65
N TYR A 72 -5.18 8.26 -6.88
CA TYR A 72 -4.88 7.27 -7.91
C TYR A 72 -5.70 5.99 -7.67
N PRO A 73 -6.54 5.55 -8.62
CA PRO A 73 -7.47 4.46 -8.38
C PRO A 73 -6.82 3.15 -7.95
N LEU A 74 -5.64 2.83 -8.49
CA LEU A 74 -4.95 1.55 -8.26
C LEU A 74 -3.89 1.62 -7.16
N PHE A 75 -3.92 2.64 -6.29
CA PHE A 75 -2.86 2.81 -5.28
C PHE A 75 -2.80 1.62 -4.30
N LEU A 76 -3.96 1.09 -3.88
CA LEU A 76 -4.02 -0.02 -2.92
C LEU A 76 -3.67 -1.38 -3.54
N ASP A 77 -3.36 -1.45 -4.84
CA ASP A 77 -2.77 -2.66 -5.44
C ASP A 77 -1.40 -2.98 -4.85
N ALA A 78 -0.73 -2.00 -4.24
CA ALA A 78 0.47 -2.24 -3.46
C ALA A 78 0.28 -3.27 -2.32
N LEU A 79 -0.96 -3.47 -1.84
CA LEU A 79 -1.28 -4.48 -0.82
C LEU A 79 -1.51 -5.89 -1.39
N ALA A 80 -1.44 -6.07 -2.71
CA ALA A 80 -1.62 -7.38 -3.36
C ALA A 80 -0.37 -8.27 -3.29
N TYR A 81 0.79 -7.74 -2.94
CA TYR A 81 2.06 -8.47 -3.03
C TYR A 81 2.45 -9.15 -1.71
N ASN A 82 3.45 -10.04 -1.75
CA ASN A 82 3.99 -10.65 -0.53
C ASN A 82 4.67 -9.62 0.39
N ASP A 83 5.24 -8.59 -0.24
CA ASP A 83 5.94 -7.49 0.39
C ASP A 83 5.28 -6.17 -0.04
N VAL A 84 4.89 -5.34 0.94
CA VAL A 84 4.18 -4.08 0.69
C VAL A 84 5.08 -3.05 0.01
N GLN A 85 6.37 -3.04 0.32
CA GLN A 85 7.35 -2.18 -0.34
C GLN A 85 7.55 -2.58 -1.81
N VAL A 86 7.62 -3.88 -2.11
CA VAL A 86 7.62 -4.39 -3.50
C VAL A 86 6.34 -3.98 -4.22
N GLY A 87 5.18 -4.09 -3.57
CA GLY A 87 3.92 -3.65 -4.15
C GLY A 87 3.88 -2.14 -4.42
N PHE A 88 4.41 -1.32 -3.50
CA PHE A 88 4.56 0.12 -3.73
C PHE A 88 5.45 0.41 -4.94
N GLU A 89 6.57 -0.31 -5.09
CA GLU A 89 7.49 -0.16 -6.23
C GLU A 89 6.84 -0.55 -7.57
N LYS A 90 5.99 -1.57 -7.57
CA LYS A 90 5.18 -1.97 -8.74
C LYS A 90 4.19 -0.86 -9.13
N VAL A 91 3.48 -0.29 -8.16
CA VAL A 91 2.58 0.85 -8.38
C VAL A 91 3.35 2.07 -8.88
N ALA A 92 4.48 2.41 -8.26
CA ALA A 92 5.33 3.53 -8.65
C ALA A 92 5.86 3.35 -10.08
N THR A 93 6.31 2.15 -10.44
CA THR A 93 6.80 1.87 -11.80
C THR A 93 5.68 1.93 -12.83
N GLY A 94 4.45 1.55 -12.46
CA GLY A 94 3.29 1.53 -13.36
C GLY A 94 2.57 2.87 -13.55
N PHE A 95 2.83 3.90 -12.73
CA PHE A 95 2.06 5.15 -12.72
C PHE A 95 2.92 6.41 -12.78
N ASN A 96 2.82 7.16 -13.88
CA ASN A 96 3.67 8.33 -14.13
C ASN A 96 3.51 9.48 -13.11
N GLY A 97 2.33 9.64 -12.49
CA GLY A 97 2.11 10.66 -11.45
C GLY A 97 2.92 10.40 -10.18
N LEU A 98 2.99 9.13 -9.74
CA LEU A 98 3.80 8.76 -8.58
C LEU A 98 5.31 8.84 -8.92
N GLN A 99 5.72 8.43 -10.12
CA GLN A 99 7.12 8.60 -10.55
C GLN A 99 7.55 10.06 -10.55
N GLU A 100 6.69 10.98 -11.00
CA GLU A 100 6.97 12.41 -10.96
C GLU A 100 7.07 12.91 -9.52
N LEU A 101 6.11 12.54 -8.66
CA LEU A 101 6.10 12.97 -7.26
C LEU A 101 7.38 12.54 -6.53
N LEU A 102 7.86 11.31 -6.76
CA LEU A 102 9.09 10.79 -6.15
C LEU A 102 10.37 11.51 -6.59
N ARG A 103 10.33 12.31 -7.67
CA ARG A 103 11.49 13.06 -8.19
C ARG A 103 11.50 14.52 -7.80
N ARG A 104 10.37 15.07 -7.34
CA ARG A 104 10.24 16.50 -7.08
C ARG A 104 10.95 16.90 -5.77
N PRO A 105 11.75 17.99 -5.79
CA PRO A 105 12.55 18.41 -4.65
C PRO A 105 11.71 18.99 -3.50
N ASP A 106 10.44 19.34 -3.73
CA ASP A 106 9.53 19.89 -2.73
C ASP A 106 8.48 18.88 -2.22
N SER A 107 8.53 17.62 -2.68
CA SER A 107 7.53 16.59 -2.35
C SER A 107 7.44 16.27 -0.87
N GLY A 108 8.56 16.12 -0.17
CA GLY A 108 8.55 15.86 1.27
C GLY A 108 7.84 16.97 2.04
N SER A 109 8.10 18.22 1.68
CA SER A 109 7.43 19.37 2.30
C SER A 109 5.93 19.41 2.01
N ALA A 110 5.51 19.08 0.78
CA ALA A 110 4.09 19.01 0.41
C ALA A 110 3.35 17.87 1.12
N LEU A 111 3.95 16.68 1.16
CA LEU A 111 3.39 15.52 1.86
C LEU A 111 3.32 15.73 3.37
N LEU A 112 4.35 16.33 3.99
CA LEU A 112 4.34 16.65 5.42
C LEU A 112 3.20 17.61 5.76
N ARG A 113 2.98 18.67 4.97
CA ARG A 113 1.82 19.56 5.17
C ARG A 113 0.50 18.80 5.10
N ARG A 114 0.34 17.93 4.10
CA ARG A 114 -0.88 17.12 3.93
C ARG A 114 -1.09 16.15 5.10
N TYR A 115 -0.03 15.56 5.62
CA TYR A 115 -0.04 14.64 6.77
C TYR A 115 -0.30 15.37 8.10
N GLN A 116 0.22 16.59 8.28
CA GLN A 116 -0.09 17.42 9.44
C GLN A 116 -1.57 17.82 9.47
N ALA A 117 -2.14 18.17 8.32
CA ALA A 117 -3.55 18.53 8.18
C ALA A 117 -4.51 17.32 8.22
N PHE A 118 -4.00 16.09 8.13
CA PHE A 118 -4.84 14.89 8.17
C PHE A 118 -5.29 14.57 9.61
N ASP A 119 -6.60 14.48 9.81
CA ASP A 119 -7.20 14.03 11.06
C ASP A 119 -7.34 12.49 11.09
N ALA A 120 -6.55 11.84 11.93
CA ALA A 120 -6.59 10.39 12.14
C ALA A 120 -7.66 9.96 13.15
N ALA A 121 -8.36 10.87 13.83
CA ALA A 121 -9.44 10.49 14.73
C ALA A 121 -10.58 9.83 13.94
N ILE A 122 -11.36 8.96 14.60
CA ILE A 122 -12.58 8.39 14.00
C ILE A 122 -13.77 9.13 14.58
N PRO A 123 -14.48 9.98 13.80
CA PRO A 123 -15.64 10.71 14.31
C PRO A 123 -16.72 9.76 14.83
N ALA A 124 -17.39 10.15 15.91
CA ALA A 124 -18.53 9.41 16.43
C ALA A 124 -19.63 9.26 15.35
N GLY A 125 -20.19 8.06 15.22
CA GLY A 125 -21.20 7.75 14.20
C GLY A 125 -20.64 7.48 12.79
N SER A 126 -19.31 7.45 12.61
CA SER A 126 -18.72 6.99 11.35
C SER A 126 -19.17 5.57 11.03
N SER A 127 -19.54 5.32 9.77
CA SER A 127 -19.78 3.95 9.30
C SER A 127 -18.46 3.16 9.33
N GLU A 128 -18.56 1.84 9.42
CA GLU A 128 -17.39 0.95 9.39
C GLU A 128 -16.55 1.16 8.12
N LEU A 129 -17.21 1.34 6.96
CA LEU A 129 -16.53 1.64 5.70
C LEU A 129 -15.82 3.01 5.73
N ALA A 130 -16.44 4.05 6.28
CA ALA A 130 -15.81 5.37 6.39
C ALA A 130 -14.59 5.32 7.34
N ALA A 131 -14.72 4.62 8.45
CA ALA A 131 -13.62 4.37 9.38
C ALA A 131 -12.48 3.58 8.72
N GLY A 132 -12.82 2.54 7.97
CA GLY A 132 -11.88 1.73 7.20
C GLY A 132 -11.15 2.54 6.12
N ASN A 133 -11.88 3.33 5.33
CA ASN A 133 -11.30 4.20 4.30
C ASN A 133 -10.31 5.20 4.92
N ARG A 134 -10.64 5.77 6.08
CA ARG A 134 -9.73 6.67 6.80
C ARG A 134 -8.41 5.98 7.18
N THR A 135 -8.43 4.67 7.51
CA THR A 135 -7.20 3.91 7.76
C THR A 135 -6.29 3.86 6.53
N TYR A 136 -6.86 3.68 5.34
CA TYR A 136 -6.08 3.60 4.11
C TYR A 136 -5.71 4.97 3.54
N ASP A 137 -6.47 6.02 3.86
CA ASP A 137 -6.09 7.40 3.51
C ASP A 137 -4.83 7.86 4.25
N VAL A 138 -4.73 7.57 5.55
CA VAL A 138 -3.50 7.84 6.30
C VAL A 138 -2.37 6.88 5.91
N TRP A 139 -2.68 5.61 5.64
CA TRP A 139 -1.71 4.64 5.14
C TRP A 139 -1.04 5.12 3.83
N LYS A 140 -1.82 5.63 2.86
CA LYS A 140 -1.27 6.16 1.59
C LYS A 140 -0.27 7.30 1.84
N LEU A 141 -0.61 8.23 2.75
CA LEU A 141 0.28 9.34 3.12
C LEU A 141 1.55 8.85 3.79
N GLU A 142 1.44 7.94 4.75
CA GLU A 142 2.56 7.38 5.50
C GLU A 142 3.48 6.56 4.59
N MET A 143 2.91 5.77 3.67
CA MET A 143 3.69 5.03 2.67
C MET A 143 4.47 5.95 1.74
N LEU A 144 3.89 7.06 1.29
CA LEU A 144 4.61 8.05 0.47
C LEU A 144 5.72 8.74 1.27
N LEU A 145 5.42 9.18 2.50
CA LEU A 145 6.40 9.83 3.37
C LEU A 145 7.55 8.90 3.78
N ALA A 146 7.30 7.60 3.87
CA ALA A 146 8.30 6.59 4.21
C ALA A 146 9.30 6.30 3.07
N GLN A 147 9.15 6.87 1.88
CA GLN A 147 10.05 6.59 0.78
C GLN A 147 11.36 7.37 0.92
N PRO A 148 12.54 6.74 0.74
CA PRO A 148 13.82 7.44 0.87
C PRO A 148 13.98 8.65 -0.03
N GLN A 149 13.42 8.58 -1.25
CA GLN A 149 13.39 9.69 -2.21
C GLN A 149 12.63 10.90 -1.64
N ILE A 150 11.59 10.67 -0.85
CA ILE A 150 10.79 11.71 -0.22
C ILE A 150 11.47 12.21 1.05
N LEU A 151 11.95 11.32 1.93
CA LEU A 151 12.63 11.69 3.17
C LEU A 151 13.84 12.59 2.92
N ARG A 152 14.63 12.32 1.88
CA ARG A 152 15.80 13.15 1.52
C ARG A 152 15.46 14.55 1.04
N THR A 153 14.20 14.81 0.70
CA THR A 153 13.71 16.17 0.36
C THR A 153 13.24 16.96 1.58
N LEU A 154 13.24 16.35 2.77
CA LEU A 154 12.94 17.04 4.03
C LEU A 154 14.22 17.63 4.62
N PRO A 155 14.27 18.95 4.85
CA PRO A 155 15.30 19.55 5.70
C PRO A 155 15.22 19.01 7.14
N GLY A 156 16.31 19.10 7.91
CA GLY A 156 16.43 18.46 9.23
C GLY A 156 15.35 18.90 10.25
N ASP A 157 14.97 20.17 10.27
CA ASP A 157 13.86 20.69 11.10
C ASP A 157 12.49 20.09 10.71
N LYS A 158 12.30 19.79 9.42
CA LYS A 158 11.10 19.11 8.93
C LYS A 158 11.10 17.62 9.22
N ALA A 159 12.26 16.97 9.30
CA ALA A 159 12.35 15.59 9.77
C ALA A 159 11.84 15.46 11.22
N ASP A 160 12.22 16.38 12.12
CA ASP A 160 11.67 16.42 13.49
C ASP A 160 10.16 16.67 13.51
N THR A 161 9.71 17.56 12.63
CA THR A 161 8.28 17.87 12.48
C THR A 161 7.50 16.63 12.03
N LEU A 162 8.06 15.82 11.12
CA LEU A 162 7.48 14.56 10.68
C LEU A 162 7.42 13.54 11.83
N LEU A 163 8.51 13.37 12.59
CA LEU A 163 8.57 12.47 13.74
C LEU A 163 7.54 12.83 14.82
N LYS A 164 7.43 14.12 15.18
CA LYS A 164 6.41 14.62 16.12
C LYS A 164 4.99 14.39 15.60
N ALA A 165 4.75 14.64 14.32
CA ALA A 165 3.47 14.33 13.69
C ALA A 165 3.18 12.82 13.77
N GLY A 166 4.16 11.96 13.47
CA GLY A 166 4.08 10.51 13.60
C GLY A 166 3.63 10.06 15.00
N LEU A 167 4.32 10.52 16.05
CA LEU A 167 3.95 10.21 17.44
C LEU A 167 2.52 10.65 17.79
N ALA A 168 2.09 11.81 17.30
CA ALA A 168 0.72 12.28 17.52
C ALA A 168 -0.32 11.39 16.82
N LYS A 169 -0.04 10.94 15.58
CA LYS A 169 -0.92 10.04 14.84
C LYS A 169 -0.96 8.65 15.46
N ASP A 170 0.19 8.10 15.86
CA ASP A 170 0.28 6.82 16.59
C ASP A 170 -0.62 6.84 17.83
N ARG A 171 -0.55 7.90 18.65
CA ARG A 171 -1.41 8.06 19.83
C ARG A 171 -2.91 8.05 19.48
N VAL A 172 -3.31 8.77 18.44
CA VAL A 172 -4.71 8.84 18.00
C VAL A 172 -5.18 7.51 17.41
N LYS A 173 -4.34 6.81 16.65
CA LYS A 173 -4.65 5.48 16.11
C LYS A 173 -4.86 4.46 17.22
N ARG A 174 -4.01 4.49 18.25
CA ARG A 174 -4.13 3.63 19.45
C ARG A 174 -5.42 3.89 20.24
N SER A 175 -5.89 5.14 20.31
CA SER A 175 -7.18 5.43 20.94
C SER A 175 -8.38 4.92 20.13
N HIS A 176 -8.17 4.42 18.91
CA HIS A 176 -9.17 3.81 18.03
C HIS A 176 -8.72 2.42 17.57
N ALA A 177 -8.18 1.61 18.49
CA ALA A 177 -7.60 0.30 18.20
C ALA A 177 -8.58 -0.68 17.51
N ASN A 178 -9.90 -0.54 17.73
CA ASN A 178 -10.92 -1.33 17.04
C ASN A 178 -11.01 -1.04 15.53
N VAL A 179 -10.55 0.13 15.08
CA VAL A 179 -10.54 0.54 13.66
C VAL A 179 -9.18 0.34 13.04
N TYR A 180 -8.12 0.84 13.68
CA TYR A 180 -6.76 0.73 13.11
C TYR A 180 -6.16 -0.66 13.29
N GLY A 181 -6.51 -1.39 14.35
CA GLY A 181 -5.86 -2.66 14.69
C GLY A 181 -4.35 -2.51 14.80
N LYS A 182 -3.64 -3.64 14.76
CA LYS A 182 -2.17 -3.66 14.77
C LYS A 182 -1.60 -3.21 13.41
N ALA A 183 -2.20 -3.70 12.32
CA ALA A 183 -1.78 -3.37 10.96
C ALA A 183 -1.86 -1.87 10.63
N GLY A 184 -2.76 -1.13 11.28
CA GLY A 184 -2.88 0.32 11.07
C GLY A 184 -1.80 1.16 11.75
N LEU A 185 -1.05 0.59 12.71
CA LEU A 185 0.04 1.28 13.41
C LEU A 185 1.37 1.19 12.64
N GLU A 186 1.56 0.11 11.90
CA GLU A 186 2.82 -0.21 11.23
C GLU A 186 3.26 0.82 10.18
N PRO A 187 2.41 1.40 9.31
CA PRO A 187 2.87 2.41 8.38
C PRO A 187 3.36 3.68 9.08
N THR A 188 2.79 4.03 10.25
CA THR A 188 3.30 5.12 11.08
C THR A 188 4.70 4.79 11.59
N ALA A 189 4.91 3.56 12.06
CA ALA A 189 6.21 3.09 12.52
C ALA A 189 7.24 3.03 11.38
N VAL A 190 6.87 2.51 10.21
CA VAL A 190 7.75 2.47 9.03
C VAL A 190 8.19 3.88 8.64
N MET A 191 7.24 4.81 8.54
CA MET A 191 7.52 6.21 8.24
C MET A 191 8.46 6.84 9.29
N MET A 192 8.15 6.67 10.58
CA MET A 192 8.96 7.24 11.66
C MET A 192 10.36 6.63 11.73
N GLY A 193 10.47 5.30 11.64
CA GLY A 193 11.73 4.59 11.73
C GLY A 193 12.66 4.93 10.58
N ARG A 194 12.15 4.96 9.34
CA ARG A 194 12.93 5.38 8.17
C ARG A 194 13.30 6.87 8.23
N ALA A 195 12.40 7.74 8.71
CA ALA A 195 12.69 9.17 8.88
C ALA A 195 13.79 9.42 9.93
N LEU A 196 13.74 8.69 11.06
CA LEU A 196 14.77 8.75 12.09
C LEU A 196 16.11 8.22 11.55
N ALA A 197 16.08 7.14 10.78
CA ALA A 197 17.28 6.56 10.17
C ALA A 197 17.97 7.50 9.17
N GLU A 198 17.21 8.12 8.26
CA GLU A 198 17.76 9.12 7.33
C GLU A 198 18.29 10.36 8.08
N ARG A 199 17.67 10.73 9.21
CA ARG A 199 18.13 11.84 10.06
C ARG A 199 19.43 11.52 10.81
N GLU A 200 19.54 10.33 11.39
CA GLU A 200 20.68 9.93 12.23
C GLU A 200 21.79 9.22 11.44
N GLY A 201 21.56 8.90 10.17
CA GLY A 201 22.57 8.33 9.27
C GLY A 201 22.84 6.84 9.46
N TRP A 202 21.85 6.04 9.87
CA TRP A 202 21.96 4.58 9.98
C TRP A 202 21.13 3.83 8.94
N ASP A 203 21.54 2.60 8.62
CA ASP A 203 20.83 1.76 7.64
C ASP A 203 19.68 1.01 8.30
N TRP A 204 18.46 1.37 7.93
CA TRP A 204 17.23 0.76 8.45
C TRP A 204 16.86 -0.56 7.79
N ARG A 205 17.57 -0.98 6.74
CA ARG A 205 17.27 -2.22 5.99
C ARG A 205 17.52 -3.50 6.78
N SER A 206 18.22 -3.41 7.92
CA SER A 206 18.38 -4.51 8.88
C SER A 206 17.07 -4.90 9.57
N SER A 207 16.11 -3.98 9.70
CA SER A 207 14.78 -4.27 10.23
C SER A 207 13.87 -4.81 9.13
N THR A 208 13.21 -5.94 9.40
CA THR A 208 12.24 -6.51 8.46
C THR A 208 11.05 -5.60 8.23
N LEU A 209 10.39 -5.08 9.28
CA LEU A 209 9.28 -4.12 9.12
C LEU A 209 9.70 -2.92 8.30
N LEU A 210 10.84 -2.30 8.64
CA LEU A 210 11.28 -1.10 7.93
C LEU A 210 11.62 -1.47 6.48
N ARG A 211 12.20 -2.64 6.19
CA ARG A 211 12.50 -3.14 4.84
C ARG A 211 11.24 -3.36 4.00
N THR A 212 10.32 -4.18 4.49
CA THR A 212 9.20 -4.73 3.69
C THR A 212 7.98 -3.82 3.72
N ALA A 213 7.94 -2.85 4.63
CA ALA A 213 6.75 -2.09 4.99
C ALA A 213 5.54 -2.99 5.31
N SER A 214 5.81 -4.26 5.62
CA SER A 214 4.83 -5.30 5.80
C SER A 214 4.71 -5.66 7.28
N PRO A 215 3.51 -5.99 7.73
CA PRO A 215 3.27 -6.40 9.10
C PRO A 215 4.01 -7.70 9.47
N GLU A 216 5.07 -7.63 10.27
CA GLU A 216 5.52 -8.81 11.03
C GLU A 216 5.24 -8.66 12.54
N GLY A 217 4.79 -7.50 13.05
CA GLY A 217 4.24 -7.39 14.42
C GLY A 217 4.15 -6.00 15.06
N GLU A 218 3.18 -5.82 15.97
CA GLU A 218 2.95 -4.61 16.79
C GLU A 218 4.13 -4.25 17.71
N VAL A 219 4.90 -5.25 18.17
CA VAL A 219 6.09 -5.05 19.02
C VAL A 219 7.08 -4.12 18.33
N GLU A 220 7.22 -4.21 17.01
CA GLU A 220 8.09 -3.32 16.23
C GLU A 220 7.54 -1.89 16.18
N ALA A 221 6.22 -1.72 16.03
CA ALA A 221 5.61 -0.39 16.00
C ALA A 221 5.76 0.34 17.35
N ASP A 222 5.59 -0.38 18.45
CA ASP A 222 5.82 0.13 19.81
C ASP A 222 7.28 0.51 20.04
N GLN A 223 8.20 -0.36 19.61
CA GLN A 223 9.65 -0.12 19.71
C GLN A 223 10.08 1.10 18.90
N VAL A 224 9.59 1.27 17.66
CA VAL A 224 9.89 2.48 16.87
C VAL A 224 9.34 3.73 17.54
N ALA A 225 8.10 3.72 18.02
CA ALA A 225 7.53 4.88 18.71
C ALA A 225 8.35 5.25 19.95
N GLU A 226 8.83 4.26 20.70
CA GLU A 226 9.71 4.46 21.85
C GLU A 226 11.09 5.02 21.46
N LEU A 227 11.69 4.51 20.38
CA LEU A 227 12.96 5.02 19.86
C LEU A 227 12.86 6.50 19.46
N VAL A 228 11.76 6.89 18.81
CA VAL A 228 11.53 8.30 18.47
C VAL A 228 11.37 9.16 19.73
N ARG A 229 10.72 8.65 20.79
CA ARG A 229 10.65 9.38 22.08
C ARG A 229 12.04 9.56 22.70
N ARG A 230 12.89 8.53 22.64
CA ARG A 230 14.28 8.60 23.12
C ARG A 230 15.12 9.59 22.33
N HIS A 231 14.97 9.62 20.99
CA HIS A 231 15.60 10.64 20.16
C HIS A 231 15.31 12.06 20.64
N PHE A 232 14.07 12.37 21.04
CA PHE A 232 13.74 13.68 21.58
C PHE A 232 14.22 13.93 23.02
N ALA A 233 14.42 12.88 23.81
CA ALA A 233 15.00 12.98 25.14
C ALA A 233 16.54 13.16 25.10
N GLU A 234 17.19 12.53 24.12
CA GLU A 234 18.65 12.45 23.98
C GLU A 234 19.10 12.77 22.53
N PRO A 235 18.87 13.99 22.02
CA PRO A 235 19.08 14.32 20.60
C PRO A 235 20.54 14.26 20.11
N GLY A 236 21.50 14.11 21.03
CA GLY A 236 22.93 13.95 20.72
C GLY A 236 23.39 12.50 20.57
N VAL A 237 22.49 11.53 20.76
CA VAL A 237 22.79 10.09 20.69
C VAL A 237 22.11 9.51 19.46
N ALA A 238 22.80 8.64 18.72
CA ALA A 238 22.18 7.88 17.63
C ALA A 238 21.42 6.67 18.18
N HIS A 239 20.28 6.36 17.60
CA HIS A 239 19.38 5.30 18.05
C HIS A 239 19.21 4.22 16.97
N PRO A 240 20.31 3.54 16.54
CA PRO A 240 20.23 2.54 15.50
C PRO A 240 19.39 1.34 15.95
N ILE A 241 18.62 0.80 15.02
CA ILE A 241 17.83 -0.41 15.22
C ILE A 241 18.61 -1.60 14.69
N SER A 242 19.05 -2.50 15.57
CA SER A 242 19.73 -3.73 15.18
C SER A 242 18.76 -4.89 14.92
N THR A 243 17.65 -4.98 15.67
CA THR A 243 16.57 -5.96 15.45
C THR A 243 15.31 -5.46 16.15
N LEU A 244 14.18 -5.43 15.45
CA LEU A 244 12.87 -5.24 16.05
C LEU A 244 12.22 -6.62 16.22
N GLY A 245 11.42 -6.78 17.27
CA GLY A 245 10.78 -8.06 17.57
C GLY A 245 9.48 -8.23 16.79
N THR A 246 9.29 -9.34 16.09
CA THR A 246 8.06 -9.64 15.36
C THR A 246 7.03 -10.35 16.26
N LEU A 247 5.73 -10.18 15.97
CA LEU A 247 4.67 -11.05 16.52
C LEU A 247 4.56 -12.33 15.70
N ASP A 248 4.66 -12.18 14.39
CA ASP A 248 4.71 -13.28 13.45
C ASP A 248 6.06 -13.97 13.55
N HIS A 249 6.08 -15.27 13.29
CA HIS A 249 7.27 -16.09 13.51
C HIS A 249 7.44 -17.12 12.41
N GLY A 250 8.67 -17.59 12.24
CA GLY A 250 8.99 -18.65 11.28
C GLY A 250 8.24 -19.94 11.62
N GLY A 251 7.72 -20.59 10.59
CA GLY A 251 7.11 -21.90 10.62
C GLY A 251 7.60 -22.78 9.49
N THR A 252 7.09 -24.01 9.45
CA THR A 252 7.39 -24.96 8.38
C THR A 252 6.14 -25.73 8.01
N VAL A 253 5.87 -25.80 6.71
CA VAL A 253 4.88 -26.72 6.11
C VAL A 253 5.61 -27.71 5.22
N TYR A 254 4.90 -28.72 4.72
CA TYR A 254 5.51 -29.79 3.93
C TYR A 254 4.79 -29.96 2.59
N THR A 255 5.57 -30.23 1.55
CA THR A 255 5.04 -30.68 0.27
C THR A 255 4.39 -32.08 0.42
N PRO A 256 3.58 -32.52 -0.57
CA PRO A 256 3.06 -33.89 -0.58
C PRO A 256 4.10 -35.02 -0.47
N LYS A 257 5.36 -34.79 -0.88
CA LYS A 257 6.47 -35.74 -0.71
C LYS A 257 7.31 -35.49 0.54
N GLY A 258 6.90 -34.58 1.42
CA GLY A 258 7.53 -34.35 2.72
C GLY A 258 8.72 -33.39 2.71
N THR A 259 8.92 -32.63 1.62
CA THR A 259 9.96 -31.59 1.57
C THR A 259 9.55 -30.40 2.42
N ALA A 260 10.42 -29.95 3.33
CA ALA A 260 10.14 -28.81 4.21
C ALA A 260 10.16 -27.46 3.46
N VAL A 261 9.11 -26.67 3.67
CA VAL A 261 8.89 -25.34 3.09
C VAL A 261 8.79 -24.32 4.21
N ALA A 262 9.69 -23.34 4.22
CA ALA A 262 9.67 -22.25 5.21
C ALA A 262 8.51 -21.30 4.93
N VAL A 263 7.85 -20.85 5.99
CA VAL A 263 6.69 -19.96 5.96
C VAL A 263 6.73 -19.01 7.14
N THR A 264 5.99 -17.91 7.06
CA THR A 264 5.72 -17.03 8.21
C THR A 264 4.34 -17.37 8.77
N VAL A 265 4.27 -17.65 10.07
CA VAL A 265 3.02 -17.87 10.81
C VAL A 265 2.49 -16.52 11.26
N THR A 266 1.37 -16.12 10.66
CA THR A 266 0.67 -14.88 11.01
C THR A 266 -0.14 -15.07 12.29
N THR A 267 -0.03 -14.12 13.21
CA THR A 267 -0.59 -14.25 14.58
C THR A 267 -1.80 -13.36 14.84
N TYR A 268 -2.08 -12.42 13.94
CA TYR A 268 -3.19 -11.48 14.09
C TYR A 268 -3.83 -11.14 12.74
N GLU A 269 -5.03 -10.58 12.77
CA GLU A 269 -5.81 -10.21 11.58
C GLU A 269 -6.05 -8.69 11.50
N LEU A 270 -6.37 -8.21 10.29
CA LEU A 270 -6.92 -6.87 10.06
C LEU A 270 -8.19 -6.61 10.88
N SER A 271 -8.47 -5.35 11.19
CA SER A 271 -9.73 -4.97 11.81
C SER A 271 -10.92 -5.18 10.87
N ALA A 272 -12.15 -5.26 11.41
CA ALA A 272 -13.36 -5.34 10.59
C ALA A 272 -13.49 -4.15 9.62
N ALA A 273 -13.14 -2.94 10.08
CA ALA A 273 -13.14 -1.74 9.26
C ALA A 273 -12.14 -1.81 8.09
N GLN A 274 -10.93 -2.30 8.36
CA GLN A 274 -9.91 -2.50 7.32
C GLN A 274 -10.35 -3.55 6.30
N ILE A 275 -10.86 -4.69 6.77
CA ILE A 275 -11.38 -5.76 5.90
C ILE A 275 -12.50 -5.21 5.01
N ASN A 276 -13.44 -4.46 5.57
CA ASN A 276 -14.56 -3.88 4.81
C ASN A 276 -14.07 -2.88 3.75
N SER A 277 -13.11 -2.01 4.09
CA SER A 277 -12.54 -1.06 3.12
C SER A 277 -11.79 -1.75 1.98
N LEU A 278 -10.94 -2.75 2.25
CA LEU A 278 -10.23 -3.49 1.19
C LEU A 278 -11.19 -4.32 0.32
N ASN A 279 -12.22 -4.90 0.94
CA ASN A 279 -13.29 -5.56 0.22
C ASN A 279 -14.00 -4.61 -0.75
N GLN A 280 -14.35 -3.40 -0.28
CA GLN A 280 -15.01 -2.39 -1.09
C GLN A 280 -14.10 -1.84 -2.20
N TYR A 281 -12.81 -1.66 -1.90
CA TYR A 281 -11.78 -1.30 -2.88
C TYR A 281 -11.79 -2.30 -4.04
N VAL A 282 -11.62 -3.58 -3.75
CA VAL A 282 -11.57 -4.60 -4.82
C VAL A 282 -12.90 -4.72 -5.56
N ALA A 283 -14.04 -4.65 -4.87
CA ALA A 283 -15.35 -4.67 -5.52
C ALA A 283 -15.56 -3.50 -6.50
N SER A 284 -15.02 -2.32 -6.17
CA SER A 284 -15.16 -1.12 -7.00
C SER A 284 -14.16 -1.10 -8.16
N ASN A 285 -12.93 -1.53 -7.90
CA ASN A 285 -11.82 -1.43 -8.83
C ASN A 285 -11.73 -2.62 -9.80
N TYR A 286 -12.16 -3.80 -9.36
CA TYR A 286 -12.11 -5.04 -10.15
C TYR A 286 -13.51 -5.63 -10.38
N PRO A 287 -14.45 -4.90 -11.02
CA PRO A 287 -15.85 -5.33 -11.14
C PRO A 287 -16.04 -6.62 -11.96
N ASN A 288 -15.09 -6.97 -12.83
CA ASN A 288 -15.12 -8.20 -13.63
C ASN A 288 -14.49 -9.41 -12.91
N ALA A 289 -14.00 -9.23 -11.68
CA ALA A 289 -13.56 -10.31 -10.80
C ALA A 289 -14.63 -10.61 -9.74
N THR A 290 -14.70 -11.85 -9.29
CA THR A 290 -15.65 -12.28 -8.25
C THR A 290 -14.91 -12.52 -6.94
N ARG A 291 -15.32 -11.80 -5.88
CA ARG A 291 -14.79 -12.02 -4.54
C ARG A 291 -15.28 -13.34 -3.96
N GLU A 292 -14.36 -14.22 -3.57
CA GLU A 292 -14.68 -15.52 -2.96
C GLU A 292 -14.56 -15.52 -1.43
N THR A 293 -13.66 -14.71 -0.87
CA THR A 293 -13.48 -14.55 0.59
C THR A 293 -13.26 -13.09 0.93
N ASN A 294 -13.26 -12.74 2.21
CA ASN A 294 -12.86 -11.40 2.64
C ASN A 294 -11.34 -11.17 2.45
N ALA A 295 -10.95 -9.88 2.45
CA ALA A 295 -9.58 -9.45 2.67
C ALA A 295 -9.05 -10.04 4.00
N SER A 296 -7.75 -10.33 4.03
CA SER A 296 -7.08 -10.96 5.17
C SER A 296 -5.58 -10.85 4.99
N ARG A 297 -4.85 -10.60 6.07
CA ARG A 297 -3.37 -10.63 6.05
C ARG A 297 -2.78 -12.00 6.36
N ARG A 298 -3.61 -13.02 6.59
CA ARG A 298 -3.16 -14.28 7.21
C ARG A 298 -2.43 -15.25 6.28
N TYR A 299 -2.67 -15.13 4.98
CA TYR A 299 -2.07 -15.98 3.96
C TYR A 299 -2.10 -15.27 2.60
N ASN A 300 -1.19 -15.68 1.72
CA ASN A 300 -1.01 -15.12 0.39
C ASN A 300 -1.39 -16.12 -0.71
N CYS A 301 -1.14 -15.74 -1.96
CA CYS A 301 -1.47 -16.50 -3.16
C CYS A 301 -0.78 -17.88 -3.20
N HIS A 302 0.48 -17.95 -2.80
CA HIS A 302 1.29 -19.17 -2.80
C HIS A 302 0.80 -20.17 -1.78
N SER A 303 0.63 -19.74 -0.53
CA SER A 303 0.12 -20.60 0.53
C SER A 303 -1.30 -21.12 0.20
N TYR A 304 -2.14 -20.28 -0.41
CA TYR A 304 -3.45 -20.71 -0.91
C TYR A 304 -3.33 -21.79 -2.00
N ALA A 305 -2.48 -21.55 -3.00
CA ALA A 305 -2.35 -22.43 -4.15
C ALA A 305 -1.69 -23.77 -3.77
N TRP A 306 -0.58 -23.73 -3.07
CA TRP A 306 0.32 -24.87 -2.89
C TRP A 306 0.09 -25.62 -1.58
N TYR A 307 -0.35 -24.94 -0.52
CA TYR A 307 -0.48 -25.51 0.82
C TYR A 307 -1.93 -25.74 1.25
N SER A 308 -2.72 -24.68 1.46
CA SER A 308 -4.05 -24.79 2.05
C SER A 308 -5.03 -23.76 1.51
N ALA A 309 -6.12 -24.25 0.92
CA ALA A 309 -7.24 -23.45 0.45
C ALA A 309 -8.23 -23.02 1.55
N SER A 310 -7.96 -23.42 2.80
CA SER A 310 -8.81 -23.09 3.97
C SER A 310 -8.81 -21.60 4.26
N THR A 311 -9.97 -21.04 4.62
CA THR A 311 -10.08 -19.65 5.10
C THR A 311 -9.47 -19.45 6.49
N SER A 312 -9.15 -20.54 7.20
CA SER A 312 -8.43 -20.51 8.48
C SER A 312 -6.91 -20.63 8.32
N ASN A 313 -6.39 -20.59 7.08
CA ASN A 313 -4.95 -20.62 6.81
C ASN A 313 -4.27 -19.38 7.42
N THR A 314 -3.20 -19.60 8.18
CA THR A 314 -2.38 -18.57 8.85
C THR A 314 -0.93 -18.55 8.37
N TYR A 315 -0.61 -19.32 7.32
CA TYR A 315 0.74 -19.42 6.81
C TYR A 315 0.91 -18.53 5.59
N TRP A 316 1.88 -17.65 5.65
CA TRP A 316 2.36 -16.84 4.54
C TRP A 316 3.58 -17.51 3.91
N MET A 317 3.59 -17.68 2.58
CA MET A 317 4.63 -18.43 1.87
C MET A 317 5.26 -17.57 0.79
N ASP A 318 6.49 -17.13 1.00
CA ASP A 318 7.18 -16.29 0.01
C ASP A 318 7.84 -17.12 -1.08
N THR A 319 7.89 -16.56 -2.28
CA THR A 319 8.74 -17.09 -3.35
C THR A 319 10.23 -16.88 -3.02
N PRO A 320 11.15 -17.80 -3.37
CA PRO A 320 10.97 -19.04 -4.14
C PRO A 320 10.73 -20.29 -3.28
N ASN A 321 10.20 -20.18 -2.06
CA ASN A 321 9.99 -21.38 -1.23
C ASN A 321 8.88 -22.28 -1.78
N ASP A 322 7.90 -21.71 -2.47
CA ASP A 322 6.81 -22.43 -3.14
C ASP A 322 7.31 -23.35 -4.26
N ASP A 323 8.44 -23.03 -4.89
CA ASP A 323 9.07 -23.86 -5.93
C ASP A 323 9.32 -25.30 -5.51
N LYS A 324 9.51 -25.53 -4.21
CA LYS A 324 9.71 -26.87 -3.63
C LYS A 324 8.58 -27.84 -3.97
N TYR A 325 7.35 -27.35 -4.18
CA TYR A 325 6.20 -28.18 -4.52
C TYR A 325 6.30 -28.85 -5.90
N TRP A 326 7.04 -28.28 -6.85
CA TRP A 326 7.28 -28.93 -8.14
C TRP A 326 8.72 -29.42 -8.29
N ASN A 327 9.69 -28.81 -7.61
CA ASN A 327 11.08 -29.24 -7.66
C ASN A 327 11.30 -30.63 -7.03
N ASP A 328 10.54 -31.01 -6.00
CA ASP A 328 10.59 -32.36 -5.45
C ASP A 328 9.71 -33.38 -6.21
N GLY A 329 8.99 -32.90 -7.24
CA GLY A 329 8.06 -33.66 -8.05
C GLY A 329 6.75 -34.02 -7.34
N SER A 330 6.36 -33.30 -6.29
CA SER A 330 5.01 -33.40 -5.71
C SER A 330 3.93 -32.92 -6.69
N TYR A 331 4.29 -31.97 -7.56
CA TYR A 331 3.51 -31.54 -8.72
C TYR A 331 4.38 -31.60 -9.99
N LYS A 332 3.76 -31.92 -11.12
CA LYS A 332 4.38 -32.04 -12.45
C LYS A 332 3.95 -30.87 -13.32
N LEU A 333 4.89 -30.32 -14.08
CA LEU A 333 4.60 -29.28 -15.07
C LEU A 333 3.62 -29.82 -16.11
N TRP A 334 2.62 -29.02 -16.46
CA TRP A 334 1.68 -29.32 -17.53
C TRP A 334 2.40 -29.44 -18.87
N HIS A 335 2.22 -30.57 -19.55
CA HIS A 335 2.99 -30.94 -20.74
C HIS A 335 2.08 -31.63 -21.78
N PRO A 336 2.52 -31.78 -23.05
CA PRO A 336 1.79 -32.54 -24.06
C PRO A 336 1.38 -33.93 -23.55
N PRO A 337 0.12 -34.38 -23.77
CA PRO A 337 -0.88 -33.85 -24.69
C PRO A 337 -1.77 -32.70 -24.16
N TYR A 338 -1.33 -31.94 -23.14
CA TYR A 338 -2.01 -30.73 -22.62
C TYR A 338 -3.47 -30.98 -22.19
N VAL A 339 -3.65 -31.96 -21.31
CA VAL A 339 -4.95 -32.28 -20.72
C VAL A 339 -5.18 -31.40 -19.49
N TRP A 340 -6.32 -30.71 -19.44
CA TRP A 340 -6.69 -29.92 -18.27
C TRP A 340 -7.21 -30.80 -17.14
N PHE A 341 -6.75 -30.53 -15.92
CA PHE A 341 -7.21 -31.19 -14.71
C PHE A 341 -7.91 -30.16 -13.80
N ALA A 342 -8.87 -30.62 -13.00
CA ALA A 342 -9.44 -29.79 -11.95
C ALA A 342 -8.35 -29.41 -10.92
N ASN A 343 -8.37 -28.17 -10.44
CA ASN A 343 -7.47 -27.66 -9.41
C ASN A 343 -5.98 -27.66 -9.78
N MET A 344 -5.64 -27.56 -11.06
CA MET A 344 -4.26 -27.31 -11.48
C MET A 344 -3.71 -26.04 -10.80
N LYS A 345 -2.46 -26.11 -10.36
CA LYS A 345 -1.77 -24.98 -9.74
C LYS A 345 -1.18 -24.11 -10.81
N ALA A 346 -1.35 -22.82 -10.71
CA ALA A 346 -0.76 -21.84 -11.59
C ALA A 346 0.32 -21.07 -10.83
N SER A 347 1.46 -20.83 -11.47
CA SER A 347 2.55 -20.00 -10.97
C SER A 347 3.03 -19.11 -12.12
N TRP A 348 3.14 -17.82 -11.85
CA TRP A 348 3.64 -16.83 -12.80
C TRP A 348 5.14 -16.69 -12.60
N LYS A 349 5.92 -16.84 -13.66
CA LYS A 349 7.36 -16.61 -13.58
C LYS A 349 7.73 -15.13 -13.68
N SER A 350 6.82 -14.31 -14.22
CA SER A 350 7.04 -12.87 -14.38
C SER A 350 6.77 -12.06 -13.12
N ASP A 351 6.06 -12.64 -12.14
CA ASP A 351 5.68 -11.96 -10.91
C ASP A 351 5.49 -12.91 -9.74
N ASP A 352 5.39 -12.34 -8.56
CA ASP A 352 5.17 -13.04 -7.31
C ASP A 352 3.70 -13.48 -7.14
N HIS A 353 3.21 -14.33 -8.07
CA HIS A 353 1.81 -14.74 -8.15
C HIS A 353 1.62 -16.25 -8.35
N SER A 354 0.72 -16.83 -7.55
CA SER A 354 0.24 -18.20 -7.70
C SER A 354 -1.28 -18.28 -7.60
N GLY A 355 -1.87 -19.35 -8.13
CA GLY A 355 -3.30 -19.56 -8.07
C GLY A 355 -3.72 -20.99 -8.35
N ILE A 356 -5.03 -21.20 -8.36
CA ILE A 356 -5.65 -22.48 -8.72
C ILE A 356 -6.53 -22.22 -9.95
N ASN A 357 -6.26 -22.93 -11.03
CA ASN A 357 -7.10 -22.93 -12.21
C ASN A 357 -8.46 -23.57 -11.89
N ASP A 358 -9.54 -23.00 -12.43
CA ASP A 358 -10.89 -23.47 -12.14
C ASP A 358 -11.31 -24.77 -12.86
N GLY A 359 -10.38 -25.38 -13.60
CA GLY A 359 -10.51 -26.70 -14.22
C GLY A 359 -11.12 -26.70 -15.63
N THR A 360 -11.55 -25.55 -16.15
CA THR A 360 -12.27 -25.50 -17.45
C THR A 360 -11.87 -24.33 -18.35
N SER A 361 -11.03 -23.40 -17.89
CA SER A 361 -10.91 -22.11 -18.56
C SER A 361 -9.64 -21.32 -18.21
N SER A 362 -9.59 -20.09 -18.71
CA SER A 362 -8.57 -19.07 -18.40
C SER A 362 -8.82 -18.34 -17.06
N TYR A 363 -9.75 -18.81 -16.22
CA TYR A 363 -10.02 -18.23 -14.90
C TYR A 363 -9.17 -18.86 -13.80
N ILE A 364 -8.72 -17.99 -12.91
CA ILE A 364 -7.82 -18.30 -11.80
C ILE A 364 -8.51 -17.90 -10.51
N ARG A 365 -8.41 -18.76 -9.51
CA ARG A 365 -8.71 -18.44 -8.11
C ARG A 365 -7.38 -18.13 -7.44
N SER A 366 -7.22 -16.93 -6.89
CA SER A 366 -5.99 -16.54 -6.21
C SER A 366 -6.28 -15.59 -5.07
N LYS A 367 -5.43 -15.63 -4.04
CA LYS A 367 -5.45 -14.68 -2.92
C LYS A 367 -4.58 -13.49 -3.28
N TRP A 368 -5.06 -12.26 -3.13
CA TRP A 368 -4.28 -11.09 -3.53
C TRP A 368 -3.56 -10.43 -2.36
N GLY A 369 -2.41 -10.94 -1.91
CA GLY A 369 -1.66 -10.34 -0.79
C GLY A 369 -2.53 -10.18 0.46
N GLN A 370 -2.74 -8.95 0.93
CA GLN A 370 -3.72 -8.63 2.00
C GLN A 370 -5.16 -8.42 1.49
N LEU A 371 -5.33 -8.15 0.20
CA LEU A 371 -6.64 -8.02 -0.47
C LEU A 371 -7.38 -9.39 -0.51
N PRO A 372 -8.67 -9.42 -0.89
CA PRO A 372 -9.48 -10.63 -0.89
C PRO A 372 -8.97 -11.78 -1.77
N ARG A 373 -9.54 -12.98 -1.57
CA ARG A 373 -9.43 -14.05 -2.55
C ARG A 373 -10.42 -13.82 -3.68
N MET A 374 -9.93 -13.87 -4.91
CA MET A 374 -10.67 -13.52 -6.11
C MET A 374 -10.68 -14.67 -7.09
N ARG A 375 -11.82 -14.86 -7.75
CA ARG A 375 -11.89 -15.54 -9.05
C ARG A 375 -11.84 -14.48 -10.13
N HIS A 376 -10.83 -14.54 -10.98
CA HIS A 376 -10.58 -13.52 -12.00
C HIS A 376 -10.08 -14.18 -13.29
N TYR A 377 -10.21 -13.47 -14.40
CA TYR A 377 -9.55 -13.88 -15.64
C TYR A 377 -8.03 -13.69 -15.49
N TYR A 378 -7.21 -14.54 -16.10
CA TYR A 378 -5.78 -14.62 -15.79
C TYR A 378 -5.00 -13.29 -15.88
N ASN A 379 -5.41 -12.36 -16.75
CA ASN A 379 -4.79 -11.04 -16.94
C ASN A 379 -5.60 -9.86 -16.31
N TYR A 380 -6.64 -10.18 -15.56
CA TYR A 380 -7.47 -9.22 -14.83
C TYR A 380 -7.13 -9.25 -13.35
N THR A 381 -5.87 -8.93 -13.03
CA THR A 381 -5.27 -9.10 -11.71
C THR A 381 -4.21 -8.02 -11.45
N PRO A 382 -3.93 -7.63 -10.19
CA PRO A 382 -2.93 -6.60 -9.88
C PRO A 382 -1.50 -6.95 -10.34
N TYR A 383 -1.19 -8.22 -10.55
CA TYR A 383 0.14 -8.71 -10.91
C TYR A 383 0.45 -8.58 -12.42
N ASP A 384 1.72 -8.75 -12.77
CA ASP A 384 2.12 -9.07 -14.15
C ASP A 384 1.60 -10.48 -14.50
N ASP A 385 0.96 -10.58 -15.67
CA ASP A 385 0.23 -11.75 -16.12
C ASP A 385 0.97 -12.57 -17.20
N THR A 386 2.21 -12.19 -17.51
CA THR A 386 3.01 -12.86 -18.53
C THR A 386 3.61 -14.18 -18.00
N SER A 387 3.82 -15.17 -18.87
CA SER A 387 4.56 -16.41 -18.52
C SER A 387 3.97 -17.28 -17.38
N ILE A 388 2.74 -17.77 -17.57
CA ILE A 388 2.08 -18.70 -16.64
C ILE A 388 2.57 -20.13 -16.87
N SER A 389 2.93 -20.81 -15.78
CA SER A 389 3.14 -22.26 -15.75
C SER A 389 2.03 -22.94 -14.96
N TYR A 390 1.48 -24.03 -15.50
CA TYR A 390 0.48 -24.84 -14.81
C TYR A 390 1.10 -26.16 -14.33
N TYR A 391 0.66 -26.64 -13.18
CA TYR A 391 1.14 -27.86 -12.56
C TYR A 391 -0.02 -28.72 -12.08
N PHE A 392 0.13 -30.03 -12.19
CA PHE A 392 -0.85 -31.02 -11.75
C PHE A 392 -0.16 -32.11 -10.93
N ARG A 393 -0.92 -32.86 -10.13
CA ARG A 393 -0.36 -33.93 -9.29
C ARG A 393 -0.38 -35.26 -10.01
#